data_AF-G4RLG5-F1
#
_entry.id   AF-G4RLG5-F1
#
_cell.length_a   1.000
_cell.length_b   1.000
_cell.length_c   1.000
_cell.angle_alpha   90.00
_cell.angle_beta   90.00
_cell.angle_gamma   90.00
#
_symmetry.space_group_name_H-M   'P 1'
#
loop_
_entity.id
_entity.type
_entity.pdbx_description
1 polymer ?
#
loop_
_entity_poly.entity_id
_entity_poly.type
_entity_poly.pdbx_seq_one_letter_code
_entity_poly.pdbx_strand_id
1 'polypeptide(L)'
;MVLPNATAVKFAVQMNARELLLNFVPLRCSAAAQAEIRHICWQMFAHAWRLWPTLSRLVWDDLPNLHRDFCTKVPKGEDCRLYAIRDAEEKHGPLPEKPWEQRFVDSSFNHPRVKAF
;
A
#
# COMPACT_ATOMS: atom_id res chain seq x y z
N MET A 1 31.69 12.55 9.45
CA MET A 1 30.59 11.58 9.19
C MET A 1 31.00 10.23 9.75
N VAL A 2 30.48 9.86 10.93
CA VAL A 2 30.84 8.61 11.63
C VAL A 2 29.60 7.75 11.97
N LEU A 3 28.38 8.30 11.80
CA LEU A 3 27.15 7.59 12.12
C LEU A 3 26.75 6.62 10.98
N PRO A 4 26.26 5.41 11.30
CA PRO A 4 25.81 4.43 10.32
C PRO A 4 24.43 4.79 9.74
N ASN A 5 24.08 4.19 8.59
CA ASN A 5 22.77 4.38 7.93
C ASN A 5 21.58 3.91 8.78
N ALA A 6 21.80 3.01 9.74
CA ALA A 6 20.78 2.51 10.67
C ALA A 6 20.50 3.49 11.83
N THR A 7 21.11 4.68 11.83
CA THR A 7 20.81 5.70 12.85
C THR A 7 19.37 6.15 12.71
N ALA A 8 18.59 5.94 13.77
CA ALA A 8 17.18 6.34 13.80
C ALA A 8 17.03 7.86 13.66
N VAL A 9 16.08 8.26 12.82
CA VAL A 9 15.73 9.67 12.58
C VAL A 9 14.23 9.89 12.73
N LYS A 10 13.85 11.10 13.11
CA LYS A 10 12.46 11.55 13.15
C LYS A 10 12.32 12.78 12.27
N PHE A 11 11.39 12.73 11.33
CA PHE A 11 11.10 13.83 10.42
C PHE A 11 9.62 13.85 10.06
N ALA A 12 9.10 15.04 9.76
CA ALA A 12 7.76 15.21 9.24
C ALA A 12 7.78 15.12 7.72
N VAL A 13 6.77 14.46 7.14
CA VAL A 13 6.59 14.38 5.69
C VAL A 13 5.24 14.96 5.35
N GLN A 14 5.23 15.92 4.41
CA GLN A 14 4.02 16.46 3.83
C GLN A 14 4.00 16.15 2.34
N MET A 15 2.90 15.57 1.88
CA MET A 15 2.69 15.26 0.47
C MET A 15 1.20 15.42 0.14
N ASN A 16 0.89 15.81 -1.09
CA ASN A 16 -0.48 15.84 -1.55
C ASN A 16 -0.98 14.40 -1.83
N ALA A 17 -2.30 14.24 -2.01
CA ALA A 17 -2.91 12.93 -2.20
C ALA A 17 -2.44 12.23 -3.50
N ARG A 18 -2.18 12.98 -4.58
CA ARG A 18 -1.66 12.42 -5.84
C ARG A 18 -0.28 11.82 -5.64
N GLU A 19 0.63 12.56 -5.00
CA GLU A 19 1.99 12.10 -4.73
C GLU A 19 2.00 10.90 -3.79
N LEU A 20 1.17 10.91 -2.75
CA LEU A 20 1.05 9.76 -1.86
C LEU A 20 0.53 8.53 -2.61
N LEU A 21 -0.64 8.64 -3.26
CA LEU A 21 -1.38 7.48 -3.73
C LEU A 21 -0.95 6.98 -5.10
N LEU A 22 -0.53 7.86 -5.99
CA LEU A 22 -0.22 7.51 -7.39
C LEU A 22 1.28 7.41 -7.67
N ASN A 23 2.15 7.98 -6.82
CA ASN A 23 3.60 7.89 -6.98
C ASN A 23 4.26 7.10 -5.85
N PHE A 24 4.08 7.52 -4.60
CA PHE A 24 4.76 6.93 -3.46
C PHE A 24 4.31 5.49 -3.19
N VAL A 25 3.00 5.26 -3.09
CA VAL A 25 2.42 3.94 -2.81
C VAL A 25 2.85 2.89 -3.86
N PRO A 26 2.65 3.08 -5.18
CA PRO A 26 3.03 2.05 -6.14
C PRO A 26 4.54 1.79 -6.21
N LEU A 27 5.38 2.79 -5.91
CA LEU A 27 6.83 2.58 -5.89
C LEU A 27 7.32 1.92 -4.59
N ARG A 28 6.80 2.34 -3.43
CA ARG A 28 7.34 1.97 -2.12
C ARG A 28 6.59 0.84 -1.44
N CYS A 29 5.31 0.62 -1.74
CA CYS A 29 4.55 -0.51 -1.22
C CYS A 29 4.76 -1.79 -2.07
N SER A 30 5.48 -1.71 -3.19
CA SER A 30 5.78 -2.85 -4.07
C SER A 30 6.73 -3.86 -3.44
N ALA A 31 6.66 -5.12 -3.87
CA ALA A 31 7.63 -6.15 -3.49
C ALA A 31 9.06 -5.84 -3.98
N ALA A 32 9.20 -4.97 -4.99
CA ALA A 32 10.49 -4.53 -5.51
C ALA A 32 11.27 -3.63 -4.54
N ALA A 33 10.56 -2.86 -3.71
CA ALA A 33 11.13 -1.91 -2.74
C ALA A 33 11.84 -2.59 -1.56
N GLN A 34 12.68 -1.82 -0.86
CA GLN A 34 13.31 -2.26 0.38
C GLN A 34 12.25 -2.53 1.46
N ALA A 35 12.45 -3.59 2.25
CA ALA A 35 11.45 -4.06 3.19
C ALA A 35 11.03 -3.01 4.24
N GLU A 36 11.98 -2.20 4.71
CA GLU A 36 11.75 -1.19 5.74
C GLU A 36 10.79 -0.09 5.26
N ILE A 37 11.06 0.51 4.09
CA ILE A 37 10.18 1.54 3.52
C ILE A 37 8.85 0.95 3.05
N ARG A 38 8.83 -0.32 2.63
CA ARG A 38 7.59 -1.00 2.25
C ARG A 38 6.66 -1.19 3.43
N HIS A 39 7.21 -1.57 4.58
CA HIS A 39 6.43 -1.69 5.81
C HIS A 39 5.84 -0.33 6.22
N ILE A 40 6.65 0.75 6.21
CA ILE A 40 6.17 2.11 6.47
C ILE A 40 5.12 2.56 5.45
N CYS A 41 5.32 2.25 4.16
CA CYS A 41 4.39 2.60 3.09
C CYS A 41 3.00 2.00 3.33
N TRP A 42 2.92 0.72 3.72
CA TRP A 42 1.64 0.08 4.01
C TRP A 42 0.94 0.68 5.25
N GLN A 43 1.68 1.08 6.27
CA GLN A 43 1.12 1.81 7.41
C GLN A 43 0.57 3.18 6.99
N MET A 44 1.31 3.94 6.17
CA MET A 44 0.84 5.20 5.61
C MET A 44 -0.42 5.01 4.75
N PHE A 45 -0.46 3.94 3.95
CA PHE A 45 -1.63 3.63 3.12
C PHE A 45 -2.85 3.22 3.96
N ALA A 46 -2.66 2.50 5.07
CA ALA A 46 -3.73 2.20 6.02
C ALA A 46 -4.36 3.48 6.61
N HIS A 47 -3.52 4.46 6.99
CA HIS A 47 -4.03 5.77 7.43
C HIS A 47 -4.75 6.51 6.29
N ALA A 48 -4.22 6.49 5.07
CA ALA A 48 -4.89 7.09 3.92
C ALA A 48 -6.26 6.44 3.65
N TRP A 49 -6.36 5.12 3.81
CA TRP A 49 -7.63 4.39 3.67
C TRP A 49 -8.67 4.83 4.69
N ARG A 50 -8.28 5.11 5.93
CA ARG A 50 -9.20 5.61 6.97
C ARG A 50 -9.70 7.02 6.68
N LEU A 51 -8.81 7.89 6.16
CA LEU A 51 -9.14 9.29 5.88
C LEU A 51 -9.91 9.46 4.56
N TRP A 52 -9.55 8.71 3.52
CA TRP A 52 -10.11 8.80 2.17
C TRP A 52 -10.49 7.42 1.60
N PRO A 53 -11.47 6.73 2.21
CA PRO A 53 -11.76 5.32 1.90
C PRO A 53 -12.17 5.09 0.44
N THR A 54 -12.95 6.00 -0.15
CA THR A 54 -13.34 5.88 -1.56
C THR A 54 -12.14 5.96 -2.49
N LEU A 55 -11.24 6.92 -2.28
CA LEU A 55 -10.07 7.12 -3.12
C LEU A 55 -9.06 5.98 -2.95
N SER A 56 -8.80 5.55 -1.71
CA SER A 56 -7.89 4.45 -1.43
C SER A 56 -8.38 3.12 -2.01
N ARG A 57 -9.69 2.87 -2.06
CA ARG A 57 -10.24 1.68 -2.74
C ARG A 57 -10.00 1.70 -4.24
N LEU A 58 -10.20 2.84 -4.90
CA LEU A 58 -9.92 2.98 -6.33
C LEU A 58 -8.44 2.72 -6.63
N VAL A 59 -7.56 3.31 -5.82
CA VAL A 59 -6.10 3.12 -5.94
C VAL A 59 -5.72 1.67 -5.67
N TRP A 60 -6.30 1.05 -4.65
CA TRP A 60 -6.05 -0.35 -4.31
C TRP A 60 -6.42 -1.31 -5.45
N ASP A 61 -7.56 -1.07 -6.10
CA ASP A 61 -8.03 -1.90 -7.20
C ASP A 61 -7.14 -1.79 -8.44
N ASP A 62 -6.54 -0.61 -8.67
CA ASP A 62 -5.64 -0.37 -9.81
C ASP A 62 -4.14 -0.46 -9.47
N LEU A 63 -3.80 -0.75 -8.21
CA LEU A 63 -2.42 -0.65 -7.73
C LEU A 63 -1.40 -1.47 -8.53
N PRO A 64 -1.69 -2.71 -8.98
CA PRO A 64 -0.80 -3.48 -9.83
C PRO A 64 -0.52 -2.82 -11.20
N ASN A 65 -1.43 -1.98 -11.70
CA ASN A 65 -1.32 -1.33 -13.00
C ASN A 65 -0.73 0.09 -12.90
N LEU A 66 -0.78 0.71 -11.72
CA LEU A 66 -0.27 2.07 -11.50
C LEU A 66 1.24 2.19 -11.77
N HIS A 67 2.01 1.12 -11.60
CA HIS A 67 3.42 1.10 -11.95
C HIS A 67 3.88 -0.27 -12.45
N ARG A 68 4.65 -0.27 -13.55
CA ARG A 68 5.18 -1.48 -14.18
C ARG A 68 5.90 -2.41 -13.20
N ASP A 69 6.68 -1.85 -12.29
CA ASP A 69 7.53 -2.63 -11.39
C ASP A 69 6.82 -3.15 -10.13
N PHE A 70 5.54 -2.82 -9.94
CA PHE A 70 4.83 -3.19 -8.71
C PHE A 70 4.86 -4.70 -8.46
N CYS A 71 4.69 -5.48 -9.54
CA CYS A 71 4.61 -6.94 -9.52
C CYS A 71 5.92 -7.66 -9.87
N THR A 72 7.02 -6.96 -10.17
CA THR A 72 8.21 -7.58 -10.80
C THR A 72 8.85 -8.70 -9.96
N LYS A 73 8.80 -8.64 -8.63
CA LYS A 73 9.35 -9.66 -7.72
C LYS A 73 8.32 -10.65 -7.19
N VAL A 74 7.10 -10.63 -7.74
CA VAL A 74 5.99 -11.46 -7.26
C VAL A 74 5.91 -12.74 -8.11
N PRO A 75 5.77 -13.93 -7.50
CA PRO A 75 5.52 -15.17 -8.23
C PRO A 75 4.26 -15.07 -9.11
N LYS A 76 4.31 -15.69 -10.30
CA LYS A 76 3.17 -15.69 -11.21
C LYS A 76 1.95 -16.35 -10.56
N GLY A 77 0.80 -15.69 -10.64
CA GLY A 77 -0.47 -16.18 -10.09
C GLY A 77 -0.77 -15.71 -8.67
N GLU A 78 0.15 -15.03 -7.99
CA GLU A 78 -0.13 -14.39 -6.70
C GLU A 78 -0.63 -12.94 -6.86
N ASP A 79 -1.45 -12.49 -5.90
CA ASP A 79 -1.84 -11.08 -5.83
C ASP A 79 -0.64 -10.25 -5.33
N CYS A 80 -0.15 -9.35 -6.19
CA CYS A 80 1.03 -8.53 -5.90
C CYS A 80 0.89 -7.70 -4.63
N ARG A 81 -0.33 -7.27 -4.30
CA ARG A 81 -0.61 -6.43 -3.12
C ARG A 81 -0.45 -7.26 -1.86
N LEU A 82 -1.11 -8.42 -1.82
CA LEU A 82 -1.07 -9.34 -0.69
C LEU A 82 0.33 -9.92 -0.48
N TYR A 83 1.03 -10.27 -1.57
CA TYR A 83 2.42 -10.71 -1.51
C TYR A 83 3.31 -9.64 -0.88
N ALA A 84 3.19 -8.38 -1.33
CA ALA A 84 4.03 -7.31 -0.83
C ALA A 84 3.76 -6.96 0.64
N ILE A 85 2.50 -7.11 1.09
CA ILE A 85 2.12 -6.99 2.50
C ILE A 85 2.76 -8.12 3.31
N ARG A 86 2.60 -9.38 2.88
CA ARG A 86 3.18 -10.55 3.54
C ARG A 86 4.70 -10.43 3.67
N ASP A 87 5.40 -10.07 2.59
CA ASP A 87 6.86 -9.88 2.60
C ASP A 87 7.30 -8.68 3.46
N ALA A 88 6.42 -7.70 3.71
CA ALA A 88 6.69 -6.64 4.69
C ALA A 88 6.53 -7.16 6.12
N GLU A 89 5.46 -7.93 6.39
CA GLU A 89 5.15 -8.44 7.72
C GLU A 89 6.15 -9.50 8.18
N GLU A 90 6.59 -10.39 7.29
CA GLU A 90 7.62 -11.40 7.58
C GLU A 90 8.96 -10.78 8.02
N LYS A 91 9.28 -9.58 7.52
CA LYS A 91 10.58 -8.92 7.76
C LYS A 91 10.55 -7.91 8.92
N HIS A 92 9.44 -7.23 9.14
CA HIS A 92 9.34 -6.13 10.10
C HIS A 92 8.24 -6.29 11.16
N GLY A 93 7.54 -7.43 11.16
CA GLY A 93 6.43 -7.70 12.06
C GLY A 93 5.07 -7.29 11.47
N PRO A 94 3.97 -7.68 12.13
CA PRO A 94 2.62 -7.46 11.60
C PRO A 94 2.29 -5.97 11.47
N LEU A 95 1.52 -5.62 10.43
CA LEU A 95 0.99 -4.27 10.29
C LEU A 95 -0.05 -4.00 11.39
N PRO A 96 -0.04 -2.82 12.02
CA PRO A 96 -0.98 -2.48 13.09
C PRO A 96 -2.42 -2.37 12.58
N GLU A 97 -2.61 -1.94 11.33
CA GLU A 97 -3.91 -1.72 10.73
C GLU A 97 -3.94 -2.25 9.29
N LYS A 98 -5.02 -2.98 8.95
CA LYS A 98 -5.24 -3.56 7.61
C LYS A 98 -6.68 -3.33 7.13
N PRO A 99 -7.08 -2.07 6.88
CA PRO A 99 -8.47 -1.72 6.59
C PRO A 99 -9.01 -2.32 5.28
N TRP A 100 -8.15 -2.76 4.37
CA TRP A 100 -8.53 -3.48 3.16
C TRP A 100 -9.08 -4.89 3.41
N GLU A 101 -8.82 -5.51 4.57
CA GLU A 101 -9.41 -6.81 4.93
C GLU A 101 -10.90 -6.72 5.26
N GLN A 102 -11.38 -5.55 5.74
CA GLN A 102 -12.80 -5.31 6.03
C GLN A 102 -13.68 -5.38 4.77
N ARG A 103 -13.09 -5.24 3.57
CA ARG A 103 -13.78 -5.40 2.28
C ARG A 103 -14.43 -6.78 2.10
N PHE A 104 -13.92 -7.83 2.76
CA PHE A 104 -14.53 -9.16 2.69
C PHE A 104 -15.82 -9.28 3.52
N VAL A 105 -16.10 -8.32 4.41
CA VAL A 105 -17.30 -8.29 5.25
C VAL A 105 -18.40 -7.46 4.59
N ASP A 106 -18.05 -6.31 3.99
CA ASP A 106 -18.99 -5.35 3.40
C ASP A 106 -19.51 -5.74 2.01
N SER A 107 -18.92 -6.74 1.34
CA SER A 107 -19.41 -7.27 0.05
C SER A 107 -20.78 -7.95 0.15
N SER A 108 -21.30 -8.15 1.37
CA SER A 108 -22.70 -8.53 1.62
C SER A 108 -23.68 -7.37 1.43
N PHE A 109 -23.21 -6.12 1.32
CA PHE A 109 -24.03 -4.94 1.08
C PHE A 109 -23.87 -4.46 -0.37
N ASN A 110 -24.68 -5.10 -1.22
CA ASN A 110 -24.86 -4.81 -2.63
C ASN A 110 -25.08 -3.30 -2.88
N HIS A 111 -24.20 -2.65 -3.64
CA HIS A 111 -24.49 -1.34 -4.23
C HIS A 111 -24.53 -1.50 -5.76
N PRO A 112 -25.66 -1.17 -6.42
CA PRO A 112 -25.80 -1.35 -7.85
C PRO A 112 -24.81 -0.45 -8.59
N ARG A 113 -24.03 -1.05 -9.50
CA ARG A 113 -23.20 -0.29 -10.45
C ARG A 113 -24.13 0.63 -11.24
N VAL A 114 -24.05 1.93 -10.99
CA VAL A 114 -24.61 2.94 -11.89
C VAL A 114 -23.87 2.78 -13.21
N LYS A 115 -24.58 2.33 -14.25
CA LYS A 115 -24.06 2.31 -15.62
C LYS A 115 -23.78 3.77 -16.00
N ALA A 116 -22.54 4.07 -16.37
CA ALA A 116 -22.21 5.32 -17.03
C ALA A 116 -23.00 5.39 -18.35
N PHE A 117 -23.62 6.55 -18.58
CA PHE A 117 -24.28 6.91 -19.83
C PHE A 117 -23.29 6.96 -20.99
#